data_AF-A0A2B7YEE3-F1
#
_entry.id   AF-A0A2B7YEE3-F1
#
_cell.length_a   1.000
_cell.length_b   1.000
_cell.length_c   1.000
_cell.angle_alpha   90.00
_cell.angle_beta   90.00
_cell.angle_gamma   90.00
#
_symmetry.space_group_name_H-M   'P 1'
#
loop_
_entity.id
_entity.type
_entity.pdbx_description
1 polymer ?
#
loop_
_entity_poly.entity_id
_entity_poly.type
_entity_poly.pdbx_seq_one_letter_code
_entity_poly.pdbx_strand_id
1 'polypeptide(L)'
;MANISTSPGIDIDSRIQAFFSQYLEEIPPPAVVDSGAPVDEPMDNGMCAVCHQRFFLPIKWGPCGHVFCMECLWHALVHLKKNMPHVALCCFLCRGTVVEFEYSEASEQHNTSRSHEECGRFSLRILFAKLQDADNAMVEFDFDHLELKVAYDPNLRPPTGNEGLSEELLRNLNLLARERAAHDEEQDDNGWSDSEDEEEDPIMKILTDLLHLLPVDKLKGKLAGMRFTRVIVQERLEKLAPYYQNW
;
A
#
# COMPACT_ATOMS: atom_id res chain seq x y z
N MET A 1 0.55 -15.25 -50.45
CA MET A 1 1.48 -14.89 -49.36
C MET A 1 0.74 -13.89 -48.49
N ALA A 2 0.29 -14.31 -47.32
CA ALA A 2 -0.70 -13.61 -46.51
C ALA A 2 -0.04 -12.65 -45.50
N ASN A 3 -0.78 -11.57 -45.23
CA ASN A 3 -0.42 -10.37 -44.48
C ASN A 3 0.08 -10.63 -43.05
N ILE A 4 1.14 -9.92 -42.66
CA ILE A 4 1.53 -9.75 -41.25
C ILE A 4 0.67 -8.62 -40.68
N SER A 5 -0.22 -8.99 -39.76
CA SER A 5 -1.06 -8.09 -38.99
C SER A 5 -0.19 -7.31 -38.00
N THR A 6 -0.06 -6.00 -38.22
CA THR A 6 0.40 -5.06 -37.19
C THR A 6 -0.56 -5.08 -36.01
N SER A 7 -0.07 -5.44 -34.82
CA SER A 7 -0.82 -5.29 -33.58
C SER A 7 -1.30 -3.85 -33.40
N PRO A 8 -2.49 -3.63 -32.81
CA PRO A 8 -2.97 -2.29 -32.56
C PRO A 8 -2.06 -1.62 -31.52
N GLY A 9 -1.41 -0.54 -31.90
CA GLY A 9 -0.76 0.36 -30.96
C GLY A 9 -1.85 0.90 -30.04
N ILE A 10 -1.79 0.51 -28.77
CA ILE A 10 -2.59 1.11 -27.72
C ILE A 10 -2.09 2.55 -27.60
N ASP A 11 -2.94 3.48 -28.03
CA ASP A 11 -2.68 4.92 -27.94
C ASP A 11 -2.59 5.28 -26.45
N ILE A 12 -1.37 5.58 -25.99
CA ILE A 12 -1.08 5.88 -24.59
C ILE A 12 -1.60 7.30 -24.34
N ASP A 13 -2.44 7.46 -23.30
CA ASP A 13 -2.79 8.78 -22.83
C ASP A 13 -1.52 9.52 -22.37
N SER A 14 -1.13 10.51 -23.17
CA SER A 14 0.00 11.42 -22.96
C SER A 14 0.06 12.03 -21.55
N ARG A 15 -1.05 12.05 -20.79
CA ARG A 15 -1.11 12.59 -19.42
C ARG A 15 -0.51 11.65 -18.37
N ILE A 16 -0.66 10.33 -18.53
CA ILE A 16 -0.02 9.34 -17.67
C ILE A 16 1.48 9.37 -17.90
N GLN A 17 1.87 9.42 -19.16
CA GLN A 17 3.27 9.51 -19.55
C GLN A 17 3.88 10.84 -19.09
N ALA A 18 3.14 11.95 -19.14
CA ALA A 18 3.60 13.24 -18.63
C ALA A 18 3.73 13.27 -17.10
N PHE A 19 2.80 12.66 -16.34
CA PHE A 19 2.89 12.58 -14.88
C PHE A 19 4.14 11.80 -14.44
N PHE A 20 4.41 10.64 -15.06
CA PHE A 20 5.63 9.89 -14.79
C PHE A 20 6.87 10.58 -15.37
N SER A 21 6.79 11.25 -16.53
CA SER A 21 7.95 11.99 -17.06
C SER A 21 8.33 13.18 -16.17
N GLN A 22 7.37 13.90 -15.60
CA GLN A 22 7.65 14.97 -14.62
C GLN A 22 8.24 14.44 -13.31
N TYR A 23 7.97 13.18 -12.95
CA TYR A 23 8.55 12.51 -11.77
C TYR A 23 9.90 11.84 -12.07
N LEU A 24 10.15 11.44 -13.32
CA LEU A 24 11.34 10.69 -13.76
C LEU A 24 12.41 11.56 -14.45
N GLU A 25 12.12 12.83 -14.79
CA GLU A 25 13.08 13.76 -15.41
C GLU A 25 14.25 14.16 -14.48
N GLU A 26 14.18 13.84 -13.18
CA GLU A 26 15.31 14.02 -12.23
C GLU A 26 16.24 12.79 -12.16
N ILE A 27 16.00 11.74 -12.95
CA ILE A 27 16.80 10.52 -12.95
C ILE A 27 17.88 10.61 -14.04
N PRO A 28 19.18 10.58 -13.70
CA PRO A 28 20.21 10.41 -14.72
C PRO A 28 20.02 9.03 -15.39
N PRO A 29 20.06 8.95 -16.73
CA PRO A 29 19.89 7.68 -17.42
C PRO A 29 20.95 6.68 -16.95
N PRO A 30 20.59 5.40 -16.71
CA PRO A 30 21.57 4.39 -16.34
C PRO A 30 22.62 4.28 -17.44
N ALA A 31 23.87 4.12 -17.03
CA ALA A 31 24.98 3.91 -17.95
C ALA A 31 24.67 2.73 -18.87
N VAL A 32 24.77 2.94 -20.18
CA VAL A 32 24.59 1.89 -21.18
C VAL A 32 25.72 0.88 -20.97
N VAL A 33 25.39 -0.30 -20.45
CA VAL A 33 26.31 -1.44 -20.39
C VAL A 33 25.82 -2.46 -21.41
N ASP A 34 26.67 -2.73 -22.40
CA ASP A 34 26.42 -3.63 -23.51
C ASP A 34 26.78 -5.09 -23.14
N SER A 35 25.87 -6.00 -23.51
CA SER A 35 26.04 -7.43 -23.80
C SER A 35 26.42 -8.45 -22.70
N GLY A 36 25.46 -9.36 -22.41
CA GLY A 36 25.75 -10.80 -22.52
C GLY A 36 25.86 -11.68 -21.25
N ALA A 37 25.06 -11.49 -20.22
CA ALA A 37 25.05 -12.32 -19.00
C ALA A 37 23.63 -12.80 -18.62
N PRO A 38 23.47 -13.95 -17.93
CA PRO A 38 22.17 -14.59 -17.68
C PRO A 38 21.31 -13.65 -16.83
N VAL A 39 19.99 -13.68 -17.06
CA VAL A 39 18.98 -12.82 -16.41
C VAL A 39 19.29 -12.67 -14.92
N ASP A 40 19.96 -11.55 -14.60
CA ASP A 40 20.29 -11.18 -13.24
C ASP A 40 18.97 -11.04 -12.48
N GLU A 41 18.93 -11.60 -11.28
CA GLU A 41 17.90 -11.27 -10.29
C GLU A 41 17.70 -9.75 -10.30
N PRO A 42 16.45 -9.24 -10.35
CA PRO A 42 16.24 -7.81 -10.40
C PRO A 42 16.98 -7.19 -9.23
N MET A 43 18.01 -6.40 -9.54
CA MET A 43 18.86 -5.74 -8.55
C MET A 43 17.97 -4.91 -7.64
N ASP A 44 17.63 -5.46 -6.48
CA ASP A 44 17.02 -4.71 -5.41
C ASP A 44 18.13 -3.82 -4.84
N ASN A 45 18.23 -2.60 -5.37
CA ASN A 45 19.15 -1.58 -4.88
C ASN A 45 18.77 -1.08 -3.48
N GLY A 46 17.75 -1.69 -2.84
CA GLY A 46 17.19 -1.32 -1.55
C GLY A 46 16.37 -0.04 -1.59
N MET A 47 15.95 0.41 -2.78
CA MET A 47 15.38 1.73 -3.03
C MET A 47 14.06 1.65 -3.80
N CYS A 48 13.06 2.40 -3.35
CA CYS A 48 11.80 2.50 -4.05
C CYS A 48 11.93 3.40 -5.29
N ALA A 49 11.52 2.89 -6.45
CA ALA A 49 11.55 3.62 -7.71
C ALA A 49 10.56 4.81 -7.79
N VAL A 50 9.64 4.95 -6.83
CA VAL A 50 8.67 6.06 -6.79
C VAL A 50 9.18 7.21 -5.93
N CYS A 51 9.63 6.93 -4.70
CA CYS A 51 10.09 7.97 -3.79
C CYS A 51 11.61 8.12 -3.71
N HIS A 52 12.38 7.28 -4.40
CA HIS A 52 13.84 7.35 -4.44
C HIS A 52 14.49 7.27 -3.05
N GLN A 53 13.85 6.56 -2.13
CA GLN A 53 14.28 6.37 -0.75
C GLN A 53 14.36 4.88 -0.43
N ARG A 54 15.05 4.53 0.65
CA ARG A 54 15.05 3.15 1.14
C ARG A 54 13.65 2.73 1.52
N PHE A 55 13.32 1.48 1.23
CA PHE A 55 11.97 0.97 1.41
C PHE A 55 11.42 1.21 2.81
N PHE A 56 10.15 1.54 2.86
CA PHE A 56 9.35 1.57 4.06
C PHE A 56 8.09 0.74 3.80
N LEU A 57 7.93 -0.32 4.58
CA LEU A 57 6.88 -1.33 4.39
C LEU A 57 6.88 -1.83 2.93
N PRO A 58 7.95 -2.53 2.50
CA PRO A 58 8.12 -2.95 1.11
C PRO A 58 7.04 -3.94 0.66
N ILE A 59 6.42 -3.65 -0.47
CA ILE A 59 5.46 -4.51 -1.16
C ILE A 59 6.04 -4.89 -2.51
N LYS A 60 6.17 -6.19 -2.74
CA LYS A 60 6.55 -6.79 -4.01
C LYS A 60 5.33 -6.97 -4.89
N TRP A 61 5.46 -6.56 -6.15
CA TRP A 61 4.41 -6.65 -7.17
C TRP A 61 4.58 -7.91 -8.00
N GLY A 62 3.58 -8.77 -7.95
CA GLY A 62 3.33 -9.89 -8.86
C GLY A 62 4.53 -10.82 -9.05
N PRO A 63 4.51 -11.65 -10.10
CA PRO A 63 5.64 -12.48 -10.47
C PRO A 63 6.83 -11.66 -10.98
N CYS A 64 6.64 -10.37 -11.31
CA CYS A 64 7.72 -9.53 -11.83
C CYS A 64 8.75 -9.11 -10.77
N GLY A 65 8.40 -9.21 -9.47
CA GLY A 65 9.34 -9.01 -8.37
C GLY A 65 9.72 -7.56 -8.08
N HIS A 66 9.15 -6.57 -8.77
CA HIS A 66 9.42 -5.16 -8.47
C HIS A 66 8.87 -4.77 -7.09
N VAL A 67 9.67 -4.06 -6.29
CA VAL A 67 9.31 -3.68 -4.93
C VAL A 67 9.04 -2.18 -4.83
N PHE A 68 8.02 -1.81 -4.07
CA PHE A 68 7.60 -0.43 -3.81
C PHE A 68 7.41 -0.22 -2.31
N CYS A 69 7.57 1.02 -1.81
CA CYS A 69 7.03 1.35 -0.50
C CYS A 69 5.50 1.21 -0.53
N MET A 70 4.91 0.64 0.52
CA MET A 70 3.45 0.51 0.61
C MET A 70 2.74 1.85 0.40
N GLU A 71 3.24 2.93 1.00
CA GLU A 71 2.66 4.28 0.82
C GLU A 71 2.69 4.75 -0.64
N CYS A 72 3.78 4.49 -1.35
CA CYS A 72 3.91 4.88 -2.75
C CYS A 72 2.94 4.11 -3.64
N LEU A 73 2.84 2.80 -3.41
CA LEU A 73 1.90 1.94 -4.10
C LEU A 73 0.44 2.33 -3.81
N TRP A 74 0.13 2.61 -2.55
CA TRP A 74 -1.20 3.04 -2.09
C TRP A 74 -1.66 4.32 -2.78
N HIS A 75 -0.84 5.38 -2.76
CA HIS A 75 -1.18 6.64 -3.42
C HIS A 75 -1.35 6.49 -4.92
N ALA A 76 -0.53 5.65 -5.58
CA ALA A 76 -0.67 5.39 -7.01
C ALA A 76 -2.02 4.71 -7.33
N LEU A 77 -2.44 3.73 -6.52
CA LEU A 77 -3.72 3.04 -6.67
C LEU A 77 -4.91 3.97 -6.43
N VAL A 78 -4.88 4.76 -5.36
CA VAL A 78 -5.93 5.78 -5.08
C VAL A 78 -6.01 6.79 -6.23
N HIS A 79 -4.87 7.22 -6.77
CA HIS A 79 -4.83 8.12 -7.91
C HIS A 79 -5.44 7.50 -9.17
N LEU A 80 -5.12 6.23 -9.47
CA LEU A 80 -5.71 5.48 -10.58
C LEU A 80 -7.23 5.40 -10.44
N LYS A 81 -7.73 5.03 -9.24
CA LYS A 81 -9.17 5.00 -8.98
C LYS A 81 -9.84 6.35 -9.25
N LYS A 82 -9.26 7.44 -8.77
CA LYS A 82 -9.86 8.79 -8.89
C LYS A 82 -9.87 9.32 -10.31
N ASN A 83 -8.79 9.11 -11.06
CA ASN A 83 -8.58 9.81 -12.33
C ASN A 83 -8.73 8.90 -13.55
N MET A 84 -8.60 7.59 -13.37
CA MET A 84 -8.50 6.60 -14.44
C MET A 84 -9.13 5.25 -14.05
N PRO A 85 -10.41 5.21 -13.64
CA PRO A 85 -11.05 4.01 -13.08
C PRO A 85 -11.15 2.83 -14.07
N HIS A 86 -11.01 3.09 -15.37
CA HIS A 86 -11.08 2.07 -16.42
C HIS A 86 -9.71 1.60 -16.93
N VAL A 87 -8.60 2.12 -16.38
CA VAL A 87 -7.27 1.72 -16.81
C VAL A 87 -6.91 0.38 -16.17
N ALA A 88 -6.47 -0.56 -17.01
CA ALA A 88 -5.99 -1.85 -16.54
C ALA A 88 -4.82 -1.67 -15.57
N LEU A 89 -4.93 -2.31 -14.40
CA LEU A 89 -3.88 -2.23 -13.39
C LEU A 89 -2.65 -3.01 -13.87
N CYS A 90 -1.49 -2.37 -13.81
CA CYS A 90 -0.23 -2.98 -14.21
C CYS A 90 0.92 -2.45 -13.34
N CYS A 91 1.99 -3.24 -13.25
CA CYS A 91 3.21 -2.84 -12.56
C CYS A 91 3.76 -1.53 -13.15
N PHE A 92 4.05 -0.54 -12.31
CA PHE A 92 4.52 0.78 -12.76
C PHE A 92 5.88 0.76 -13.46
N LEU A 93 6.68 -0.30 -13.28
CA LEU A 93 8.02 -0.42 -13.87
C LEU A 93 8.03 -1.25 -15.16
N CYS A 94 7.48 -2.47 -15.12
CA CYS A 94 7.51 -3.38 -16.27
C CYS A 94 6.20 -3.56 -17.01
N ARG A 95 5.10 -2.95 -16.52
CA ARG A 95 3.74 -3.09 -17.05
C ARG A 95 3.18 -4.52 -17.04
N GLY A 96 3.71 -5.38 -16.17
CA GLY A 96 3.10 -6.69 -15.91
C GLY A 96 1.68 -6.53 -15.38
N THR A 97 0.72 -7.26 -15.96
CA THR A 97 -0.72 -7.14 -15.66
C THR A 97 -1.20 -8.10 -14.56
N VAL A 98 -0.33 -9.01 -14.10
CA VAL A 98 -0.64 -9.87 -12.96
C VAL A 98 -0.52 -9.02 -11.69
N VAL A 99 -1.62 -8.93 -10.95
CA VAL A 99 -1.74 -8.14 -9.72
C VAL A 99 -1.83 -9.09 -8.55
N GLU A 100 -0.67 -9.41 -7.98
CA GLU A 100 -0.53 -10.13 -6.72
C GLU A 100 0.42 -9.32 -5.86
N PHE A 101 0.19 -9.24 -4.56
CA PHE A 101 1.05 -8.47 -3.66
C PHE A 101 1.63 -9.36 -2.58
N GLU A 102 2.92 -9.19 -2.33
CA GLU A 102 3.64 -9.90 -1.28
C GLU A 102 4.39 -8.88 -0.42
N TYR A 103 4.27 -8.98 0.90
CA TYR A 103 5.08 -8.18 1.80
C TYR A 103 6.52 -8.72 1.82
N SER A 104 7.50 -7.89 1.47
CA SER A 104 8.90 -8.32 1.29
C SER A 104 9.75 -8.08 2.54
N GLU A 105 9.81 -9.05 3.45
CA GLU A 105 10.70 -8.94 4.64
C GLU A 105 12.18 -8.79 4.25
N ALA A 106 12.59 -9.43 3.15
CA ALA A 106 13.97 -9.36 2.66
C ALA A 106 14.38 -7.92 2.31
N SER A 107 13.47 -7.15 1.67
CA SER A 107 13.71 -5.76 1.30
C SER A 107 13.60 -4.79 2.49
N GLU A 108 13.08 -5.23 3.64
CA GLU A 108 12.99 -4.44 4.87
C GLU A 108 14.31 -4.39 5.65
N GLN A 109 15.26 -5.29 5.36
CA GLN A 109 16.55 -5.41 6.06
C GLN A 109 17.38 -4.12 6.01
N HIS A 110 17.08 -3.22 5.08
CA HIS A 110 17.69 -1.90 5.00
C HIS A 110 16.83 -0.88 5.76
N ASN A 111 17.35 -0.36 6.88
CA ASN A 111 16.74 0.75 7.61
C ASN A 111 16.25 1.83 6.64
N THR A 112 14.96 2.15 6.69
CA THR A 112 14.38 3.21 5.87
C THR A 112 15.13 4.53 6.08
N SER A 113 15.26 5.32 5.01
CA SER A 113 15.84 6.66 5.07
C SER A 113 14.82 7.73 5.45
N ARG A 114 13.57 7.33 5.71
CA ARG A 114 12.47 8.23 6.10
C ARG A 114 12.60 8.65 7.56
N SER A 115 12.15 9.87 7.84
CA SER A 115 12.04 10.38 9.20
C SER A 115 10.98 9.63 10.01
N HIS A 116 11.09 9.69 11.34
CA HIS A 116 10.07 9.15 12.24
C HIS A 116 8.69 9.72 11.95
N GLU A 117 8.61 11.03 11.68
CA GLU A 117 7.37 11.71 11.30
C GLU A 117 6.74 11.11 10.03
N GLU A 118 7.52 10.90 8.97
CA GLU A 118 7.01 10.32 7.73
C GLU A 118 6.51 8.90 7.94
N CYS A 119 7.30 8.05 8.61
CA CYS A 119 6.89 6.68 8.90
C CYS A 119 5.64 6.62 9.78
N GLY A 120 5.61 7.39 10.88
CA GLY A 120 4.52 7.35 11.83
C GLY A 120 3.20 7.89 11.29
N ARG A 121 3.22 8.91 10.42
CA ARG A 121 2.01 9.42 9.78
C ARG A 121 1.31 8.34 8.95
N PHE A 122 2.05 7.63 8.10
CA PHE A 122 1.49 6.55 7.29
C PHE A 122 1.10 5.35 8.16
N SER A 123 1.95 4.96 9.12
CA SER A 123 1.63 3.86 10.06
C SER A 123 0.35 4.10 10.85
N LEU A 124 0.09 5.33 11.30
CA LEU A 124 -1.14 5.64 12.03
C LEU A 124 -2.39 5.47 11.17
N ARG A 125 -2.33 5.90 9.91
CA ARG A 125 -3.45 5.76 8.95
C ARG A 125 -3.74 4.29 8.65
N ILE A 126 -2.71 3.48 8.43
CA ILE A 126 -2.86 2.04 8.22
C ILE A 126 -3.46 1.36 9.46
N LEU A 127 -2.95 1.66 10.65
CA LEU A 127 -3.52 1.11 11.89
C LEU A 127 -5.00 1.49 12.01
N PHE A 128 -5.34 2.76 11.81
CA PHE A 128 -6.71 3.23 11.91
C PHE A 128 -7.64 2.56 10.88
N ALA A 129 -7.20 2.44 9.62
CA ALA A 129 -7.95 1.74 8.59
C ALA A 129 -8.21 0.27 8.95
N LYS A 130 -7.20 -0.45 9.44
CA LYS A 130 -7.37 -1.83 9.94
C LYS A 130 -8.36 -1.93 11.11
N LEU A 131 -8.31 -0.98 12.04
CA LEU A 131 -9.23 -0.93 13.18
C LEU A 131 -10.67 -0.61 12.76
N GLN A 132 -10.85 0.25 11.75
CA GLN A 132 -12.16 0.55 11.19
C GLN A 132 -12.74 -0.68 10.50
N ASP A 133 -11.97 -1.36 9.65
CA ASP A 133 -12.42 -2.59 9.00
C ASP A 133 -12.81 -3.66 10.02
N ALA A 134 -11.97 -3.86 11.04
CA ALA A 134 -12.25 -4.83 12.12
C ALA A 134 -13.49 -4.51 12.96
N ASP A 135 -13.91 -3.24 13.01
CA ASP A 135 -15.15 -2.80 13.67
C ASP A 135 -16.33 -2.70 12.69
N ASN A 136 -16.20 -3.31 11.50
CA ASN A 136 -17.16 -3.25 10.39
C ASN A 136 -17.60 -1.82 10.04
N ALA A 137 -16.69 -0.86 10.19
CA ALA A 137 -16.92 0.54 9.83
C ALA A 137 -16.43 0.82 8.42
N MET A 138 -17.02 1.81 7.76
CA MET A 138 -16.56 2.27 6.46
C MET A 138 -15.10 2.76 6.55
N VAL A 139 -14.24 2.19 5.72
CA VAL A 139 -12.82 2.55 5.61
C VAL A 139 -12.64 3.62 4.54
N GLU A 140 -12.01 4.73 4.91
CA GLU A 140 -11.57 5.74 3.94
C GLU A 140 -10.16 5.38 3.47
N PHE A 141 -10.03 5.07 2.18
CA PHE A 141 -8.75 4.67 1.58
C PHE A 141 -7.97 5.86 1.01
N ASP A 142 -8.60 7.03 0.88
CA ASP A 142 -7.91 8.27 0.53
C ASP A 142 -7.18 8.88 1.73
N PHE A 143 -5.95 8.45 1.96
CA PHE A 143 -5.12 8.91 3.08
C PHE A 143 -4.69 10.39 3.00
N ASP A 144 -4.86 11.01 1.84
CA ASP A 144 -4.67 12.46 1.64
C ASP A 144 -5.92 13.28 2.02
N HIS A 145 -7.04 12.61 2.34
CA HIS A 145 -8.25 13.27 2.77
C HIS A 145 -8.00 14.07 4.06
N LEU A 146 -8.57 15.28 4.14
CA LEU A 146 -8.32 16.23 5.24
C LEU A 146 -8.70 15.66 6.61
N GLU A 147 -9.64 14.73 6.65
CA GLU A 147 -10.07 14.06 7.88
C GLU A 147 -9.02 13.10 8.45
N LEU A 148 -8.19 12.50 7.57
CA LEU A 148 -7.12 11.56 7.92
C LEU A 148 -5.75 12.24 8.00
N LYS A 149 -5.72 13.58 8.12
CA LYS A 149 -4.48 14.31 8.33
C LYS A 149 -3.89 13.97 9.70
N VAL A 150 -2.64 13.52 9.70
CA VAL A 150 -1.87 13.17 10.91
C VAL A 150 -0.83 14.26 11.17
N ALA A 151 -0.68 14.64 12.44
CA ALA A 151 0.38 15.51 12.91
C ALA A 151 1.31 14.77 13.85
N TYR A 152 2.59 15.11 13.78
CA TYR A 152 3.59 14.72 14.78
C TYR A 152 3.75 15.83 15.81
N ASP A 153 3.65 15.49 17.09
CA ASP A 153 3.91 16.37 18.21
C ASP A 153 4.91 15.68 19.16
N PRO A 154 6.18 16.12 19.19
CA PRO A 154 7.21 15.51 20.04
C PRO A 154 6.95 15.73 21.54
N ASN A 155 6.10 16.69 21.91
CA ASN A 155 5.73 16.96 23.30
C ASN A 155 4.46 16.22 23.73
N LEU A 156 3.80 15.53 22.79
CA LEU A 156 2.64 14.71 23.09
C LEU A 156 3.09 13.55 23.96
N ARG A 157 2.76 13.67 25.24
CA ARG A 157 3.08 12.62 26.20
C ARG A 157 2.17 11.44 25.90
N PRO A 158 2.71 10.23 25.77
CA PRO A 158 1.88 9.05 25.74
C PRO A 158 1.04 8.99 27.02
N PRO A 159 -0.15 8.35 26.98
CA PRO A 159 -0.96 8.22 28.16
C PRO A 159 -0.19 7.43 29.23
N THR A 160 -0.41 7.76 30.50
CA THR A 160 0.30 7.15 31.64
C THR A 160 0.02 5.65 31.72
N GLY A 161 1.01 4.84 31.37
CA GLY A 161 0.94 3.38 31.36
C GLY A 161 1.99 2.81 30.40
N ASN A 162 2.39 1.55 30.62
CA ASN A 162 3.22 0.81 29.66
C ASN A 162 2.38 -0.08 28.72
N GLU A 163 1.06 0.04 28.82
CA GLU A 163 0.12 -0.70 28.00
C GLU A 163 0.14 -0.09 26.59
N GLY A 164 0.46 -0.91 25.58
CA GLY A 164 0.29 -0.59 24.17
C GLY A 164 -1.00 -1.22 23.64
N LEU A 165 -1.01 -1.62 22.37
CA LEU A 165 -2.12 -2.41 21.83
C LEU A 165 -2.24 -3.76 22.58
N SER A 166 -3.47 -4.14 22.94
CA SER A 166 -3.73 -5.39 23.65
C SER A 166 -3.41 -6.61 22.76
N GLU A 167 -2.96 -7.71 23.37
CA GLU A 167 -2.70 -8.95 22.64
C GLU A 167 -3.96 -9.49 21.96
N GLU A 168 -5.13 -9.29 22.57
CA GLU A 168 -6.42 -9.66 22.01
C GLU A 168 -6.71 -8.87 20.72
N LEU A 169 -6.52 -7.54 20.75
CA LEU A 169 -6.71 -6.71 19.57
C LEU A 169 -5.77 -7.11 18.44
N LEU A 170 -4.49 -7.33 18.75
CA LEU A 170 -3.49 -7.78 17.77
C LEU A 170 -3.86 -9.14 17.16
N ARG A 171 -4.36 -10.07 18.00
CA ARG A 171 -4.82 -11.38 17.53
C ARG A 171 -6.01 -11.24 16.59
N ASN A 172 -6.99 -10.40 16.93
CA ASN A 172 -8.18 -10.17 16.11
C ASN A 172 -7.81 -9.54 14.75
N LEU A 173 -6.94 -8.53 14.74
CA LEU A 173 -6.47 -7.92 13.48
C LEU A 173 -5.72 -8.91 12.59
N ASN A 174 -4.90 -9.79 13.18
CA ASN A 174 -4.18 -10.82 12.43
C ASN A 174 -5.11 -11.96 11.96
N LEU A 175 -6.15 -12.31 12.73
CA LEU A 175 -7.13 -13.30 12.33
C LEU A 175 -7.94 -12.82 11.13
N LEU A 176 -8.44 -11.58 11.18
CA LEU A 176 -9.17 -10.95 10.07
C LEU A 176 -8.32 -10.93 8.79
N ALA A 177 -7.04 -10.57 8.87
CA ALA A 177 -6.15 -10.60 7.72
C ALA A 177 -6.03 -12.01 7.09
N ARG A 178 -6.04 -13.07 7.91
CA ARG A 178 -5.99 -14.47 7.43
C ARG A 178 -7.30 -14.93 6.83
N GLU A 179 -8.42 -14.59 7.46
CA GLU A 179 -9.76 -14.95 6.97
C GLU A 179 -10.04 -14.31 5.61
N ARG A 180 -9.62 -13.05 5.42
CA ARG A 180 -9.70 -12.36 4.12
C ARG A 180 -8.87 -13.06 3.05
N ALA A 181 -7.62 -13.42 3.36
CA ALA A 181 -6.76 -14.14 2.42
C ALA A 181 -7.32 -15.52 2.01
N ALA A 182 -8.03 -16.22 2.92
CA ALA A 182 -8.61 -17.53 2.64
C ALA A 182 -9.91 -17.46 1.81
N HIS A 183 -10.71 -16.39 1.96
CA HIS A 183 -11.99 -16.25 1.26
C HIS A 183 -11.85 -16.10 -0.26
N ASP A 184 -10.70 -15.62 -0.75
CA ASP A 184 -10.41 -15.51 -2.19
C ASP A 184 -10.11 -16.86 -2.87
N GLU A 185 -9.76 -17.91 -2.10
CA GLU A 185 -9.46 -19.23 -2.66
C GLU A 185 -10.71 -20.12 -2.84
N GLU A 186 -11.81 -19.82 -2.14
CA GLU A 186 -13.02 -20.67 -2.12
C GLU A 186 -14.17 -20.18 -3.02
N GLN A 187 -14.03 -19.02 -3.68
CA GLN A 187 -15.08 -18.44 -4.54
C GLN A 187 -15.17 -19.05 -5.96
N ASP A 188 -14.41 -20.10 -6.27
CA ASP A 188 -14.29 -20.63 -7.64
C ASP A 188 -15.29 -21.76 -7.99
N ASP A 189 -16.23 -22.17 -7.10
CA ASP A 189 -17.07 -23.36 -7.38
C ASP A 189 -18.54 -23.34 -6.92
N ASN A 190 -19.17 -22.19 -6.67
CA ASN A 190 -20.63 -22.17 -6.44
C ASN A 190 -21.33 -21.10 -7.28
N GLY A 191 -21.74 -21.51 -8.47
CA GLY A 191 -22.67 -20.76 -9.29
C GLY A 191 -23.99 -20.48 -8.56
N TRP A 192 -24.64 -19.43 -9.02
CA TRP A 192 -25.99 -18.96 -8.66
C TRP A 192 -26.05 -18.08 -7.40
N SER A 193 -25.69 -16.81 -7.58
CA SER A 193 -26.18 -15.70 -6.76
C SER A 193 -26.79 -14.65 -7.68
N ASP A 194 -28.12 -14.68 -7.80
CA ASP A 194 -28.94 -13.71 -8.55
C ASP A 194 -29.17 -12.45 -7.69
N SER A 195 -28.08 -11.88 -7.19
CA SER A 195 -28.03 -10.56 -6.58
C SER A 195 -27.57 -9.60 -7.67
N GLU A 196 -28.28 -8.48 -7.86
CA GLU A 196 -27.85 -7.40 -8.75
C GLU A 196 -26.44 -6.95 -8.34
N ASP A 197 -25.43 -7.51 -9.00
CA ASP A 197 -24.02 -7.36 -8.66
C ASP A 197 -23.64 -5.89 -8.83
N GLU A 198 -23.57 -5.15 -7.72
CA GLU A 198 -22.72 -3.99 -7.62
C GLU A 198 -21.29 -4.48 -7.89
N GLU A 199 -20.87 -4.37 -9.15
CA GLU A 199 -19.55 -4.73 -9.65
C GLU A 199 -18.51 -4.17 -8.66
N GLU A 200 -17.95 -5.05 -7.83
CA GLU A 200 -17.06 -4.66 -6.74
C GLU A 200 -15.87 -3.91 -7.36
N ASP A 201 -15.67 -2.65 -6.95
CA ASP A 201 -14.62 -1.79 -7.53
C ASP A 201 -13.27 -2.51 -7.39
N PRO A 202 -12.64 -2.94 -8.49
CA PRO A 202 -11.47 -3.81 -8.42
C PRO A 202 -10.30 -3.15 -7.71
N ILE A 203 -10.18 -1.81 -7.80
CA ILE A 203 -9.12 -1.07 -7.11
C ILE A 203 -9.40 -1.03 -5.60
N MET A 204 -10.67 -1.00 -5.18
CA MET A 204 -11.02 -1.07 -3.76
C MET A 204 -10.71 -2.44 -3.16
N LYS A 205 -11.00 -3.52 -3.89
CA LYS A 205 -10.59 -4.86 -3.47
C LYS A 205 -9.07 -4.91 -3.27
N ILE A 206 -8.31 -4.46 -4.27
CA ILE A 206 -6.84 -4.37 -4.20
C ILE A 206 -6.32 -3.53 -3.03
N LEU A 207 -6.92 -2.37 -2.76
CA LEU A 207 -6.53 -1.53 -1.62
C LEU A 207 -6.85 -2.20 -0.28
N THR A 208 -7.94 -2.95 -0.21
CA THR A 208 -8.32 -3.77 0.95
C THR A 208 -7.32 -4.92 1.13
N ASP A 209 -6.97 -5.64 0.07
CA ASP A 209 -5.99 -6.72 0.12
C ASP A 209 -4.62 -6.21 0.57
N LEU A 210 -4.16 -5.07 0.03
CA LEU A 210 -2.94 -4.40 0.48
C LEU A 210 -3.00 -4.01 1.95
N LEU A 211 -4.14 -3.50 2.43
CA LEU A 211 -4.33 -3.18 3.83
C LEU A 211 -4.09 -4.42 4.69
N HIS A 212 -4.68 -5.56 4.36
CA HIS A 212 -4.58 -6.80 5.14
C HIS A 212 -3.24 -7.51 4.99
N LEU A 213 -2.56 -7.37 3.85
CA LEU A 213 -1.24 -7.92 3.60
C LEU A 213 -0.20 -7.42 4.60
N LEU A 214 -0.31 -6.18 5.09
CA LEU A 214 0.65 -5.64 6.02
C LEU A 214 0.50 -6.24 7.43
N PRO A 215 1.54 -6.90 7.98
CA PRO A 215 1.52 -7.36 9.36
C PRO A 215 1.50 -6.17 10.32
N VAL A 216 0.61 -6.24 11.32
CA VAL A 216 0.37 -5.13 12.25
C VAL A 216 1.65 -4.82 13.05
N ASP A 217 2.41 -5.83 13.48
CA ASP A 217 3.67 -5.69 14.21
C ASP A 217 4.74 -4.81 13.53
N LYS A 218 4.67 -4.64 12.20
CA LYS A 218 5.59 -3.75 11.45
C LYS A 218 5.35 -2.26 11.72
N LEU A 219 4.22 -1.92 12.34
CA LEU A 219 3.88 -0.56 12.76
C LEU A 219 4.46 -0.20 14.14
N LYS A 220 4.93 -1.20 14.90
CA LYS A 220 5.42 -1.04 16.27
C LYS A 220 6.56 -0.02 16.37
N GLY A 221 6.52 0.85 17.37
CA GLY A 221 7.52 1.88 17.63
C GLY A 221 7.46 3.11 16.72
N LYS A 222 6.48 3.18 15.80
CA LYS A 222 6.35 4.30 14.84
C LYS A 222 5.26 5.30 15.24
N LEU A 223 4.42 4.98 16.22
CA LEU A 223 3.21 5.75 16.55
C LEU A 223 3.43 6.81 17.64
N ALA A 224 4.58 6.77 18.31
CA ALA A 224 4.91 7.73 19.35
C ALA A 224 4.87 9.17 18.82
N GLY A 225 4.10 10.03 19.50
CA GLY A 225 3.91 11.44 19.13
C GLY A 225 2.98 11.67 17.93
N MET A 226 2.40 10.62 17.34
CA MET A 226 1.46 10.75 16.23
C MET A 226 0.04 10.96 16.76
N ARG A 227 -0.76 11.77 16.04
CA ARG A 227 -2.21 11.92 16.27
C ARG A 227 -2.92 12.43 15.02
N PHE A 228 -4.19 12.09 14.86
CA PHE A 228 -5.04 12.75 13.87
C PHE A 228 -5.31 14.20 14.29
N THR A 229 -5.28 15.12 13.32
CA THR A 229 -5.59 16.54 13.58
C THR A 229 -7.08 16.77 13.81
N ARG A 230 -7.93 15.90 13.24
CA ARG A 230 -9.37 15.98 13.42
C ARG A 230 -9.78 15.26 14.71
N VAL A 231 -10.34 16.02 15.64
CA VAL A 231 -10.69 15.54 17.00
C VAL A 231 -11.58 14.29 16.97
N ILE A 232 -12.64 14.28 16.17
CA ILE A 232 -13.58 13.14 16.09
C ILE A 232 -12.88 11.85 15.63
N VAL A 233 -11.94 11.96 14.68
CA VAL A 233 -11.16 10.80 14.18
C VAL A 233 -10.19 10.33 15.27
N GLN A 234 -9.54 11.25 15.97
CA GLN A 234 -8.66 10.93 17.09
C GLN A 234 -9.40 10.25 18.25
N GLU A 235 -10.58 10.76 18.65
CA GLU A 235 -11.42 10.16 19.69
C GLU A 235 -11.86 8.73 19.31
N ARG A 236 -12.21 8.52 18.03
CA ARG A 236 -12.55 7.19 17.51
C ARG A 236 -11.37 6.24 17.57
N LEU A 237 -10.18 6.68 17.16
CA LEU A 237 -8.96 5.90 17.28
C LEU A 237 -8.70 5.50 18.74
N GLU A 238 -8.79 6.45 19.67
CA GLU A 238 -8.55 6.19 21.11
C GLU A 238 -9.58 5.23 21.72
N LYS A 239 -10.81 5.21 21.20
CA LYS A 239 -11.82 4.21 21.57
C LYS A 239 -11.46 2.80 21.07
N LEU A 240 -10.94 2.69 19.85
CA LEU A 240 -10.62 1.41 19.21
C LEU A 240 -9.28 0.83 19.68
N ALA A 241 -8.30 1.69 19.92
CA ALA A 241 -6.93 1.35 20.27
C ALA A 241 -6.41 2.31 21.34
N PRO A 242 -6.90 2.21 22.58
CA PRO A 242 -6.36 3.01 23.67
C PRO A 242 -4.86 2.75 23.81
N TYR A 243 -4.10 3.79 24.15
CA TYR A 243 -2.64 3.72 24.30
C TYR A 243 -1.83 3.30 23.06
N TYR A 244 -2.39 3.40 21.84
CA TYR A 244 -1.66 3.06 20.60
C TYR A 244 -0.28 3.74 20.47
N GLN A 245 -0.10 4.91 21.09
CA GLN A 245 1.15 5.67 21.07
C GLN A 245 2.31 4.99 21.81
N ASN A 246 2.01 4.07 22.73
CA ASN A 246 3.00 3.29 23.48
C ASN A 246 3.50 2.05 22.72
N TRP A 247 2.88 1.75 21.58
CA TRP A 247 3.15 0.55 20.82
C TRP A 247 4.21 0.80 19.74
#